data_AF-A0A956GQL0-F1
#
_entry.id   AF-A0A956GQL0-F1
#
_cell.length_a   1.000
_cell.length_b   1.000
_cell.length_c   1.000
_cell.angle_alpha   90.00
_cell.angle_beta   90.00
_cell.angle_gamma   90.00
#
_symmetry.space_group_name_H-M   'P 1'
#
loop_
_entity.id
_entity.type
_entity.pdbx_description
1 polymer ?
#
loop_
_entity_poly.entity_id
_entity_poly.type
_entity_poly.pdbx_seq_one_letter_code
_entity_poly.pdbx_strand_id
1 'polypeptide(L)'
;MRSCLLLVVACALIAVAGCRSDPAPRDHAVTASEASALLIDRNWVDVWPTDKDDRLHVYRFVPSMGGGVYHDRTVFQGQFELFTFTDDGREIEFDLPHNAEQVTTGYRIERVDGPAPFDLQLTLELSPRGPRVYYGIAAETGHTLTELDAQLARALTRPRR
;
A
#
# COMPACT_ATOMS: atom_id res chain seq x y z
N MET A 1 27.63 -4.62 -62.71
CA MET A 1 27.98 -3.24 -63.15
C MET A 1 26.85 -2.31 -62.73
N ARG A 2 27.17 -1.30 -61.91
CA ARG A 2 26.61 0.08 -61.86
C ARG A 2 25.08 0.22 -61.77
N SER A 3 24.50 0.56 -60.62
CA SER A 3 24.32 1.93 -60.07
C SER A 3 23.27 2.79 -60.82
N CYS A 4 22.15 3.09 -60.14
CA CYS A 4 21.28 4.27 -60.30
C CYS A 4 20.26 4.20 -59.14
N LEU A 5 20.56 4.63 -57.91
CA LEU A 5 20.64 6.00 -57.38
C LEU A 5 19.34 6.84 -57.54
N LEU A 6 18.65 7.03 -56.40
CA LEU A 6 17.89 8.21 -55.93
C LEU A 6 16.40 8.44 -56.31
N LEU A 7 15.71 9.07 -55.34
CA LEU A 7 14.30 9.48 -55.19
C LEU A 7 13.37 8.36 -54.70
N VAL A 8 12.73 8.42 -53.52
CA VAL A 8 12.07 9.57 -52.87
C VAL A 8 12.20 9.45 -51.34
N VAL A 9 12.79 10.49 -50.75
CA VAL A 9 12.66 10.83 -49.32
C VAL A 9 11.32 11.55 -49.17
N ALA A 10 10.34 10.96 -48.48
CA ALA A 10 9.24 11.71 -47.86
C ALA A 10 8.37 10.80 -46.97
N CYS A 11 8.09 11.30 -45.75
CA CYS A 11 6.89 10.99 -44.96
C CYS A 11 6.78 9.62 -44.29
N ALA A 12 7.58 9.39 -43.24
CA ALA A 12 7.12 8.62 -42.09
C ALA A 12 7.84 9.04 -40.79
N LEU A 13 7.82 10.34 -40.48
CA LEU A 13 7.99 10.79 -39.09
C LEU A 13 6.69 10.44 -38.35
N ILE A 14 6.58 9.18 -37.92
CA ILE A 14 5.56 8.78 -36.96
C ILE A 14 5.94 9.50 -35.67
N ALA A 15 5.18 10.56 -35.40
CA ALA A 15 5.21 11.28 -34.14
C ALA A 15 5.06 10.26 -33.01
N VAL A 16 6.15 10.06 -32.27
CA VAL A 16 6.10 9.51 -30.93
C VAL A 16 5.39 10.57 -30.10
N ALA A 17 4.06 10.59 -30.18
CA ALA A 17 3.21 11.20 -29.19
C ALA A 17 3.40 10.35 -27.93
N GLY A 18 4.50 10.64 -27.22
CA GLY A 18 4.69 10.19 -25.86
C GLY A 18 3.48 10.69 -25.10
N CYS A 19 2.60 9.75 -24.74
CA CYS A 19 1.58 9.96 -23.74
C CYS A 19 2.33 10.40 -22.48
N ARG A 20 2.45 11.71 -22.27
CA ARG A 20 2.70 12.24 -20.94
C ARG A 20 1.44 11.89 -20.16
N SER A 21 1.49 10.74 -19.49
CA SER A 21 0.70 10.54 -18.30
C SER A 21 1.15 11.65 -17.35
N ASP A 22 0.38 12.74 -17.28
CA ASP A 22 0.58 13.73 -16.24
C ASP A 22 0.53 12.97 -14.91
N PRO A 23 1.62 12.97 -14.12
CA PRO A 23 1.58 12.39 -12.80
C PRO A 23 0.47 13.10 -12.04
N ALA A 24 -0.46 12.34 -11.46
CA ALA A 24 -1.45 12.90 -10.54
C ALA A 24 -0.72 13.83 -9.54
N PRO A 25 -1.34 14.96 -9.15
CA PRO A 25 -0.70 15.94 -8.27
C PRO A 25 -0.13 15.24 -7.03
N ARG A 26 1.20 15.26 -6.89
CA ARG A 26 1.93 14.66 -5.77
C ARG A 26 1.70 15.39 -4.44
N ASP A 27 0.83 16.39 -4.41
CA ASP A 27 0.60 17.27 -3.26
C ASP A 27 0.07 16.52 -2.02
N HIS A 28 -0.39 15.27 -2.15
CA HIS A 28 -0.89 14.46 -1.05
C HIS A 28 -0.04 13.22 -0.71
N ALA A 29 1.01 12.94 -1.49
CA ALA A 29 1.93 11.84 -1.18
C ALA A 29 2.88 12.27 -0.07
N VAL A 30 3.09 11.40 0.91
CA VAL A 30 4.08 11.66 1.97
C VAL A 30 5.50 11.51 1.41
N THR A 31 6.48 12.13 2.07
CA THR A 31 7.89 11.96 1.67
C THR A 31 8.35 10.52 1.88
N ALA A 32 9.42 10.06 1.20
CA ALA A 32 9.93 8.69 1.39
C ALA A 32 10.32 8.38 2.85
N SER A 33 10.94 9.34 3.54
CA SER A 33 11.28 9.22 4.97
C SER A 33 10.02 9.10 5.84
N GLU A 34 9.00 9.91 5.54
CA GLU A 34 7.71 9.82 6.22
C GLU A 34 6.98 8.51 5.88
N ALA A 35 7.06 8.02 4.64
CA ALA A 35 6.48 6.75 4.22
C ALA A 35 7.07 5.58 5.03
N SER A 36 8.40 5.51 5.16
CA SER A 36 9.08 4.49 5.96
C SER A 36 8.64 4.54 7.43
N ALA A 37 8.56 5.74 8.02
CA ALA A 37 8.05 5.91 9.38
C ALA A 37 6.56 5.53 9.53
N LEU A 38 5.75 5.85 8.52
CA LEU A 38 4.32 5.50 8.50
C LEU A 38 4.09 4.02 8.18
N LEU A 39 5.02 3.29 7.59
CA LEU A 39 4.79 1.88 7.28
C LEU A 39 4.60 1.02 8.55
N ILE A 40 5.29 1.41 9.62
CA ILE A 40 5.52 0.61 10.82
C ILE A 40 4.45 0.80 11.90
N ASP A 41 4.23 -0.26 12.69
CA ASP A 41 3.45 -0.35 13.93
C ASP A 41 1.98 0.07 13.81
N ARG A 42 1.39 -0.12 12.63
CA ARG A 42 -0.03 0.15 12.36
C ARG A 42 -0.69 -0.91 11.50
N ASN A 43 -2.01 -0.95 11.57
CA ASN A 43 -2.84 -1.80 10.73
C ASN A 43 -3.13 -1.11 9.41
N TRP A 44 -2.85 -1.82 8.32
CA TRP A 44 -3.23 -1.47 6.95
C TRP A 44 -4.33 -2.41 6.50
N VAL A 45 -5.55 -1.91 6.32
CA VAL A 45 -6.75 -2.71 5.96
C VAL A 45 -7.15 -2.50 4.52
N ASP A 46 -7.52 -3.54 3.79
CA ASP A 46 -7.82 -3.44 2.37
C ASP A 46 -9.13 -2.73 2.02
N VAL A 47 -10.08 -2.72 2.95
CA VAL A 47 -11.36 -2.05 2.81
C VAL A 47 -11.68 -1.22 4.04
N TRP A 48 -12.41 -0.14 3.86
CA TRP A 48 -12.98 0.59 4.99
C TRP A 48 -14.10 -0.24 5.62
N PRO A 49 -13.95 -0.67 6.89
CA PRO A 49 -14.99 -1.46 7.54
C PRO A 49 -16.23 -0.59 7.77
N THR A 50 -17.37 -1.12 7.36
CA THR A 50 -18.70 -0.55 7.57
C THR A 50 -19.56 -1.40 8.51
N ASP A 51 -19.26 -2.70 8.62
CA ASP A 51 -19.87 -3.66 9.52
C ASP A 51 -18.82 -4.53 10.24
N LYS A 52 -19.20 -5.16 11.35
CA LYS A 52 -18.34 -6.07 12.10
C LYS A 52 -17.99 -7.36 11.35
N ASP A 53 -18.86 -7.78 10.44
CA ASP A 53 -18.71 -9.03 9.69
C ASP A 53 -17.96 -8.81 8.37
N ASP A 54 -17.57 -7.57 8.06
CA ASP A 54 -16.76 -7.25 6.89
C ASP A 54 -15.45 -8.05 6.93
N ARG A 55 -15.16 -8.72 5.81
CA ARG A 55 -13.89 -9.43 5.60
C ARG A 55 -12.81 -8.43 5.24
N LEU A 56 -11.71 -8.48 5.99
CA LEU A 56 -10.59 -7.56 5.94
C LEU A 56 -9.30 -8.36 5.76
N HIS A 57 -8.49 -7.96 4.79
CA HIS A 57 -7.08 -8.33 4.72
C HIS A 57 -6.26 -7.23 5.39
N VAL A 58 -5.42 -7.62 6.36
CA VAL A 58 -4.66 -6.68 7.17
C VAL A 58 -3.18 -6.97 7.08
N TYR A 59 -2.39 -5.96 6.74
CA TYR A 59 -0.95 -5.97 6.96
C TYR A 59 -0.60 -5.17 8.22
N ARG A 60 0.29 -5.72 9.04
CA ARG A 60 0.93 -4.99 10.14
C ARG A 60 2.42 -5.24 10.11
N PHE A 61 3.19 -4.17 9.98
CA PHE A 61 4.66 -4.22 9.97
C PHE A 61 5.17 -3.91 11.38
N VAL A 62 5.86 -4.85 12.04
CA VAL A 62 6.24 -4.77 13.47
C VAL A 62 7.72 -5.16 13.68
N PRO A 63 8.68 -4.28 13.36
CA PRO A 63 10.11 -4.58 13.42
C PRO A 63 10.58 -5.11 14.78
N SER A 64 9.93 -4.70 15.87
CA SER A 64 10.22 -5.20 17.23
C SER A 64 10.01 -6.71 17.38
N MET A 65 9.22 -7.34 16.51
CA MET A 65 9.03 -8.79 16.42
C MET A 65 9.87 -9.45 15.32
N GLY A 66 10.78 -8.70 14.68
CA GLY A 66 11.63 -9.18 13.59
C GLY A 66 10.94 -9.25 12.23
N GLY A 67 9.76 -8.65 12.06
CA GLY A 67 9.00 -8.75 10.81
C GLY A 67 7.62 -8.13 10.86
N GLY A 68 6.65 -8.71 10.17
CA GLY A 68 5.26 -8.29 10.16
C GLY A 68 4.29 -9.48 10.16
N VAL A 69 3.00 -9.16 10.19
CA VAL A 69 1.92 -10.14 10.18
C VAL A 69 0.89 -9.76 9.12
N TYR A 70 0.52 -10.72 8.27
CA TYR A 70 -0.59 -10.65 7.35
C TYR A 70 -1.78 -11.39 7.95
N HIS A 71 -2.95 -10.76 8.02
CA HIS A 71 -4.15 -11.37 8.58
C HIS A 71 -5.29 -11.36 7.56
N ASP A 72 -6.00 -12.48 7.44
CA ASP A 72 -7.32 -12.53 6.80
C ASP A 72 -8.39 -12.74 7.87
N ARG A 73 -9.21 -11.72 8.11
CA ARG A 73 -10.05 -11.62 9.31
C ARG A 73 -11.39 -10.93 9.05
N THR A 74 -12.32 -11.08 9.98
CA THR A 74 -13.32 -10.04 10.26
C THR A 74 -12.80 -9.11 11.36
N VAL A 75 -13.62 -8.18 11.83
CA VAL A 75 -13.27 -7.40 13.03
C VAL A 75 -12.96 -8.31 14.23
N PHE A 76 -13.63 -9.47 14.34
CA PHE A 76 -13.57 -10.32 15.54
C PHE A 76 -12.82 -11.65 15.40
N GLN A 77 -12.62 -12.18 14.19
CA GLN A 77 -11.98 -13.49 13.99
C GLN A 77 -11.07 -13.50 12.77
N GLY A 78 -9.89 -14.12 12.83
CA GLY A 78 -9.01 -14.23 11.66
C GLY A 78 -7.93 -15.29 11.73
N GLN A 79 -7.28 -15.48 10.59
CA GLN A 79 -6.05 -16.26 10.42
C GLN A 79 -4.88 -15.29 10.16
N PHE A 80 -3.66 -15.69 10.53
CA PHE A 80 -2.48 -14.86 10.34
C PHE A 80 -1.28 -15.64 9.76
N GLU A 81 -0.44 -14.95 8.99
CA GLU A 81 0.84 -15.40 8.44
C GLU A 81 1.93 -14.41 8.88
N LEU A 82 3.06 -14.92 9.38
CA LEU A 82 4.23 -14.11 9.75
C LEU A 82 5.15 -13.94 8.54
N PHE A 83 5.69 -12.74 8.37
CA PHE A 83 6.69 -12.42 7.34
C PHE A 83 7.80 -11.56 7.95
N THR A 84 8.94 -11.43 7.28
CA THR A 84 9.96 -10.41 7.59
C THR A 84 10.05 -9.42 6.44
N PHE A 85 10.60 -8.24 6.69
CA PHE A 85 10.73 -7.24 5.63
C PHE A 85 11.86 -6.24 5.89
N THR A 86 12.30 -5.59 4.81
CA THR A 86 13.10 -4.36 4.87
C THR A 86 12.45 -3.31 3.96
N ASP A 87 12.66 -2.02 4.24
CA ASP A 87 12.18 -0.93 3.40
C ASP A 87 13.19 0.23 3.33
N ASP A 88 13.13 1.00 2.25
CA ASP A 88 13.95 2.19 2.04
C ASP A 88 13.13 3.49 1.83
N GLY A 89 11.82 3.44 2.12
CA GLY A 89 10.89 4.53 1.81
C GLY A 89 10.32 4.51 0.39
N ARG A 90 10.76 3.60 -0.48
CA ARG A 90 10.28 3.46 -1.87
C ARG A 90 9.92 2.04 -2.22
N GLU A 91 10.74 1.08 -1.80
CA GLU A 91 10.53 -0.35 -2.01
C GLU A 91 10.43 -1.07 -0.67
N ILE A 92 9.69 -2.17 -0.66
CA ILE A 92 9.64 -3.14 0.43
C ILE A 92 10.10 -4.48 -0.13
N GLU A 93 11.03 -5.13 0.57
CA GLU A 93 11.39 -6.52 0.35
C GLU A 93 10.68 -7.37 1.39
N PHE A 94 9.79 -8.25 0.96
CA PHE A 94 9.09 -9.22 1.79
C PHE A 94 9.78 -10.58 1.72
N ASP A 95 9.95 -11.23 2.87
CA ASP A 95 10.31 -12.64 2.99
C ASP A 95 9.21 -13.37 3.76
N LEU A 96 8.67 -14.43 3.14
CA LEU A 96 7.58 -15.27 3.62
C LEU A 96 8.14 -16.66 3.97
N PRO A 97 8.50 -16.90 5.24
CA PRO A 97 9.26 -18.11 5.61
C PRO A 97 8.46 -19.40 5.45
N HIS A 98 7.13 -19.32 5.47
CA HIS A 98 6.26 -20.51 5.35
C HIS A 98 6.45 -21.25 4.02
N ASN A 99 6.69 -20.51 2.93
CA ASN A 99 6.83 -21.05 1.58
C ASN A 99 8.14 -20.64 0.89
N ALA A 100 9.05 -19.98 1.61
CA ALA A 100 10.32 -19.46 1.11
C ALA A 100 10.16 -18.51 -0.09
N GLU A 101 9.05 -17.77 -0.12
CA GLU A 101 8.77 -16.78 -1.16
C GLU A 101 9.39 -15.43 -0.78
N GLN A 102 10.05 -14.78 -1.74
CA GLN A 102 10.57 -13.42 -1.60
C GLN A 102 9.96 -12.53 -2.67
N VAL A 103 9.49 -11.35 -2.26
CA VAL A 103 8.85 -10.38 -3.16
C VAL A 103 9.36 -8.99 -2.85
N THR A 104 9.98 -8.34 -3.85
CA THR A 104 10.30 -6.91 -3.81
C THR A 104 9.25 -6.13 -4.58
N THR A 105 8.72 -5.06 -3.99
CA THR A 105 7.72 -4.20 -4.63
C THR A 105 7.93 -2.74 -4.27
N GLY A 106 7.66 -1.85 -5.22
CA GLY A 106 7.47 -0.43 -4.93
C GLY A 106 6.24 -0.20 -4.05
N TYR A 107 6.28 0.84 -3.22
CA TYR A 107 5.14 1.30 -2.44
C TYR A 107 5.02 2.81 -2.37
N ARG A 108 3.82 3.29 -2.06
CA ARG A 108 3.54 4.70 -1.78
C ARG A 108 2.48 4.84 -0.69
N ILE A 109 2.65 5.84 0.16
CA ILE A 109 1.64 6.25 1.15
C ILE A 109 1.13 7.65 0.80
N GLU A 110 -0.18 7.82 0.82
CA GLU A 110 -0.87 9.08 0.49
C GLU A 110 -1.82 9.46 1.61
N ARG A 111 -1.92 10.76 1.92
CA ARG A 111 -2.99 11.31 2.77
C ARG A 111 -4.28 11.31 1.98
N VAL A 112 -5.36 10.80 2.57
CA VAL A 112 -6.68 10.71 1.93
C VAL A 112 -7.78 11.21 2.84
N ASP A 113 -8.85 11.76 2.26
CA ASP A 113 -10.06 12.17 2.99
C ASP A 113 -11.02 10.97 3.13
N GLY A 114 -10.56 9.95 3.86
CA GLY A 114 -11.33 8.73 4.12
C GLY A 114 -12.33 8.89 5.27
N PRO A 115 -13.27 7.95 5.44
CA PRO A 115 -14.12 7.90 6.63
C PRO A 115 -13.27 7.85 7.90
N ALA A 116 -13.54 8.74 8.85
CA ALA A 116 -12.82 8.75 10.12
C ALA A 116 -12.85 7.36 10.77
N PRO A 117 -11.70 6.82 11.23
CA PRO A 117 -10.42 7.50 11.47
C PRO A 117 -9.38 7.36 10.34
N PHE A 118 -9.74 6.80 9.18
CA PHE A 118 -8.78 6.45 8.13
C PHE A 118 -8.37 7.67 7.30
N ASP A 119 -7.12 8.09 7.43
CA ASP A 119 -6.54 9.27 6.76
C ASP A 119 -5.31 8.96 5.91
N LEU A 120 -4.96 7.68 5.77
CA LEU A 120 -3.85 7.19 4.95
C LEU A 120 -4.30 6.09 3.98
N GLN A 121 -3.66 6.08 2.80
CA GLN A 121 -3.74 5.00 1.83
C GLN A 121 -2.32 4.49 1.51
N LEU A 122 -2.07 3.21 1.73
CA LEU A 122 -0.90 2.47 1.25
C LEU A 122 -1.24 1.81 -0.09
N THR A 123 -0.36 1.98 -1.08
CA THR A 123 -0.42 1.24 -2.34
C THR A 123 0.85 0.42 -2.52
N LEU A 124 0.71 -0.88 -2.78
CA LEU A 124 1.78 -1.79 -3.19
C LEU A 124 1.67 -2.01 -4.71
N GLU A 125 2.76 -1.81 -5.46
CA GLU A 125 2.76 -2.06 -6.90
C GLU A 125 2.47 -3.54 -7.22
N LEU A 126 3.03 -4.43 -6.42
CA LEU A 126 2.78 -5.86 -6.38
C LEU A 126 2.56 -6.30 -4.92
N SER A 127 1.37 -6.80 -4.61
CA SER A 127 1.11 -7.36 -3.27
C SER A 127 1.39 -8.87 -3.25
N PRO A 128 2.18 -9.38 -2.29
CA PRO A 128 2.39 -10.82 -2.14
C PRO A 128 1.16 -11.54 -1.57
N ARG A 129 0.25 -10.84 -0.89
CA ARG A 129 -1.04 -11.36 -0.39
C ARG A 129 -2.14 -10.31 -0.52
N GLY A 130 -3.37 -10.75 -0.75
CA GLY A 130 -4.52 -9.86 -0.79
C GLY A 130 -4.45 -8.79 -1.90
N PRO A 131 -5.17 -7.66 -1.74
CA PRO A 131 -5.21 -6.60 -2.74
C PRO A 131 -3.97 -5.70 -2.72
N ARG A 132 -3.95 -4.68 -3.59
CA ARG A 132 -2.81 -3.74 -3.72
C ARG A 132 -2.95 -2.46 -2.90
N VAL A 133 -4.16 -2.14 -2.47
CA VAL A 133 -4.47 -0.88 -1.79
C VAL A 133 -4.98 -1.21 -0.40
N TYR A 134 -4.45 -0.49 0.59
CA TYR A 134 -4.80 -0.60 1.98
C TYR A 134 -4.95 0.79 2.60
N TYR A 135 -5.69 0.87 3.70
CA TYR A 135 -6.03 2.10 4.41
C TYR A 135 -5.53 2.01 5.84
N GLY A 136 -5.06 3.14 6.37
CA GLY A 136 -4.47 3.21 7.70
C GLY A 136 -4.86 4.48 8.45
N ILE A 137 -4.50 4.52 9.72
CA ILE A 137 -4.67 5.67 10.60
C ILE A 137 -3.27 6.24 10.91
N ALA A 138 -3.03 7.51 10.63
CA ALA A 138 -1.75 8.16 10.90
C ALA A 138 -1.41 8.16 12.40
N ALA A 139 -2.43 8.31 13.25
CA ALA A 139 -2.29 8.33 14.70
C ALA A 139 -1.92 6.99 15.32
N GLU A 140 -1.98 5.84 14.61
CA GLU A 140 -1.69 4.51 15.20
C GLU A 140 -0.23 4.28 15.60
N THR A 141 0.68 5.13 15.16
CA THR A 141 2.12 5.01 15.45
C THR A 141 2.38 4.87 16.96
N GLY A 142 2.96 3.74 17.39
CA GLY A 142 3.39 3.53 18.77
C GLY A 142 2.28 3.13 19.75
N HIS A 143 1.09 2.76 19.27
CA HIS A 143 0.00 2.30 20.13
C HIS A 143 -0.05 0.78 20.31
N THR A 144 -0.48 0.36 21.51
CA THR A 144 -0.72 -1.05 21.82
C THR A 144 -2.00 -1.57 21.14
N LEU A 145 -2.09 -2.89 20.91
CA LEU A 145 -3.28 -3.53 20.32
C LEU A 145 -4.58 -3.17 21.06
N THR A 146 -4.52 -3.07 22.40
CA THR A 146 -5.66 -2.73 23.25
C THR A 146 -6.15 -1.29 23.03
N GLU A 147 -5.24 -0.33 22.85
CA GLU A 147 -5.60 1.07 22.60
C GLU A 147 -6.25 1.23 21.22
N LEU A 148 -5.78 0.44 20.26
CA LEU A 148 -6.29 0.40 18.91
C LEU A 148 -7.70 -0.21 18.82
N ASP A 149 -7.94 -1.36 19.47
CA ASP A 149 -9.27 -1.97 19.51
C ASP A 149 -10.31 -1.01 20.11
N ALA A 150 -9.94 -0.26 21.14
CA ALA A 150 -10.80 0.77 21.72
C ALA A 150 -11.07 1.94 20.74
N GLN A 151 -10.10 2.31 19.90
CA GLN A 151 -10.25 3.37 18.91
C GLN A 151 -11.14 2.96 17.74
N LEU A 152 -10.94 1.75 17.20
CA LEU A 152 -11.79 1.17 16.17
C LEU A 152 -13.22 0.96 16.66
N ALA A 153 -13.41 0.41 17.86
CA ALA A 153 -14.73 0.25 18.46
C ALA A 153 -15.45 1.61 18.62
N ARG A 154 -14.74 2.67 19.02
CA ARG A 154 -15.31 4.03 19.11
C ARG A 154 -15.68 4.64 17.76
N ALA A 155 -14.90 4.37 16.72
CA ALA A 155 -15.20 4.85 15.37
C ALA A 155 -16.46 4.17 14.80
N LEU A 156 -16.58 2.86 15.00
CA LEU A 156 -17.69 2.05 14.49
C LEU A 156 -19.00 2.21 15.30
N THR A 157 -18.94 2.75 16.52
CA THR A 157 -20.13 2.98 17.38
C THR A 157 -20.67 4.41 17.37
N ARG A 158 -19.99 5.37 16.72
CA ARG A 158 -20.54 6.73 16.60
C ARG A 158 -21.74 6.74 15.65
N PRO A 159 -22.92 7.25 16.08
CA PRO A 159 -24.04 7.43 15.16
C PRO A 159 -23.65 8.43 14.07
N ARG A 160 -23.85 8.04 12.81
CA ARG A 160 -23.69 8.90 11.64
C ARG A 160 -24.58 10.14 11.84
N ARG A 161 -23.96 11.33 11.92
CA ARG A 161 -24.68 12.60 11.82
C ARG A 161 -24.91 12.94 10.36
#